data_AF-A0AAU9C0B2-F1
#
_entry.id   AF-A0AAU9C0B2-F1
#
_cell.length_a   1.000
_cell.length_b   1.000
_cell.length_c   1.000
_cell.angle_alpha   90.00
_cell.angle_beta   90.00
_cell.angle_gamma   90.00
#
_symmetry.space_group_name_H-M   'P 1'
#
loop_
_entity.id
_entity.type
_entity.pdbx_description
1 polymer ?
#
loop_
_entity_poly.entity_id
_entity_poly.type
_entity_poly.pdbx_seq_one_letter_code
_entity_poly.pdbx_strand_id
1 'polypeptide(L)'
;MDEVARREGVDLRWEARFGGWLGQFFHHSEAVRLFKPGQFMNRSGGPVTAVCRYFGIEAPQLLVAHDELDFPAGEVRLKVDGGHGGHNGLRSIVQHLGRRDFVRLRIGIGRPRHGSVTDYVLGRPSNEERAAITAAIARAADCLPLLLDEGVEKAMNRLHAQAAQKFGPKG
;
A
#
# COMPACT_ATOMS: atom_id res chain seq x y z
N MET A 1 -6.02 2.89 -1.28
CA MET A 1 -7.24 2.74 -0.48
C MET A 1 -8.43 3.26 -1.25
N ASP A 2 -8.47 4.56 -1.56
CA ASP A 2 -9.61 5.20 -2.24
C ASP A 2 -9.98 4.55 -3.59
N GLU A 3 -9.00 4.15 -4.40
CA GLU A 3 -9.28 3.45 -5.67
C GLU A 3 -9.96 2.09 -5.46
N VAL A 4 -9.55 1.32 -4.46
CA VAL A 4 -10.20 0.04 -4.14
C VAL A 4 -11.61 0.31 -3.60
N ALA A 5 -11.74 1.27 -2.68
CA ALA A 5 -13.04 1.65 -2.13
C ALA A 5 -14.03 2.06 -3.22
N ARG A 6 -13.59 2.84 -4.21
CA ARG A 6 -14.39 3.25 -5.37
C ARG A 6 -14.86 2.06 -6.22
N ARG A 7 -13.98 1.09 -6.49
CA ARG A 7 -14.31 -0.08 -7.31
C ARG A 7 -15.27 -1.04 -6.62
N GLU A 8 -15.09 -1.22 -5.32
CA GLU A 8 -15.90 -2.12 -4.50
C GLU A 8 -17.18 -1.46 -3.94
N GLY A 9 -17.43 -0.19 -4.27
CA GLY A 9 -18.61 0.55 -3.76
C GLY A 9 -18.59 0.76 -2.25
N VAL A 10 -17.41 0.91 -1.65
CA VAL A 10 -17.21 1.04 -0.21
C VAL A 10 -17.11 2.50 0.21
N ASP A 11 -17.96 2.91 1.14
CA ASP A 11 -17.81 4.18 1.85
C ASP A 11 -16.82 4.02 3.01
N LEU A 12 -15.70 4.75 2.95
CA LEU A 12 -14.75 4.83 4.06
C LEU A 12 -15.26 5.83 5.11
N ARG A 13 -15.62 5.34 6.30
CA ARG A 13 -16.18 6.15 7.38
C ARG A 13 -15.16 6.37 8.49
N TRP A 14 -15.19 7.55 9.10
CA TRP A 14 -14.32 7.84 10.24
C TRP A 14 -14.72 7.00 11.46
N GLU A 15 -13.77 6.22 11.96
CA GLU A 15 -13.92 5.37 13.15
C GLU A 15 -13.06 5.92 14.28
N ALA A 16 -13.68 6.70 15.18
CA ALA A 16 -12.98 7.39 16.27
C ALA A 16 -12.15 6.44 17.14
N ARG A 17 -12.65 5.22 17.40
CA ARG A 17 -11.96 4.18 18.17
C ARG A 17 -10.62 3.75 17.57
N PHE A 18 -10.45 3.89 16.26
CA PHE A 18 -9.21 3.56 15.55
C PHE A 18 -8.44 4.80 15.09
N GLY A 19 -9.05 5.99 15.16
CA GLY A 19 -8.43 7.22 14.70
C GLY A 19 -8.11 7.19 13.20
N GLY A 20 -9.02 6.64 12.39
CA GLY A 20 -8.83 6.52 10.95
C GLY A 20 -10.14 6.24 10.21
N TRP A 21 -10.05 6.20 8.88
CA TRP A 21 -11.18 5.82 8.02
C TRP A 21 -11.16 4.31 7.79
N LEU A 22 -12.30 3.68 8.02
CA LEU A 22 -12.50 2.24 7.83
C LEU A 22 -13.67 2.01 6.88
N GLY A 23 -13.53 1.03 6.01
CA GLY A 23 -14.63 0.45 5.26
C GLY A 23 -14.40 -1.04 5.08
N GLN A 24 -15.42 -1.73 4.56
CA GLN A 24 -15.33 -3.15 4.27
C GLN A 24 -16.11 -3.49 3.02
N PHE A 25 -15.65 -4.52 2.32
CA PHE A 25 -16.40 -5.25 1.32
C PHE A 25 -16.22 -6.74 1.55
N PHE A 26 -16.99 -7.55 0.83
CA PHE A 26 -16.84 -9.00 0.84
C PHE A 26 -16.24 -9.45 -0.48
N HIS A 27 -15.17 -10.22 -0.40
CA HIS A 27 -14.64 -10.99 -1.52
C HIS A 27 -15.00 -12.44 -1.28
N HIS A 28 -15.90 -12.99 -2.11
CA HIS A 28 -16.64 -14.22 -1.79
C HIS A 28 -17.32 -14.12 -0.40
N SER A 29 -16.98 -15.02 0.53
CA SER A 29 -17.48 -15.01 1.91
C SER A 29 -16.53 -14.35 2.91
N GLU A 30 -15.39 -13.81 2.46
CA GLU A 30 -14.37 -13.23 3.33
C GLU A 30 -14.49 -11.70 3.36
N ALA A 31 -14.48 -11.15 4.58
CA ALA A 31 -14.58 -9.72 4.78
C ALA A 31 -13.20 -9.05 4.62
N VAL A 32 -13.04 -8.24 3.58
CA VAL A 32 -11.84 -7.43 3.33
C VAL A 32 -12.04 -6.04 3.92
N ARG A 33 -11.08 -5.59 4.73
CA ARG A 33 -11.13 -4.29 5.42
C ARG A 33 -10.16 -3.31 4.80
N LEU A 34 -10.68 -2.14 4.46
CA LEU A 34 -9.90 -1.01 3.97
C LEU A 34 -9.71 -0.02 5.11
N PHE A 35 -8.46 0.23 5.50
CA PHE A 35 -8.14 1.14 6.59
C PHE A 35 -7.12 2.20 6.18
N LYS A 36 -7.42 3.46 6.49
CA LYS A 36 -6.52 4.60 6.31
C LYS A 36 -6.37 5.32 7.66
N PRO A 37 -5.22 5.20 8.34
CA PRO A 37 -4.96 5.96 9.57
C PRO A 37 -5.11 7.46 9.34
N GLY A 38 -5.71 8.18 10.30
CA GLY A 38 -5.87 9.64 10.25
C GLY A 38 -4.83 10.45 11.01
N GLN A 39 -3.84 9.77 11.59
CA GLN A 39 -2.75 10.38 12.34
C GLN A 39 -1.54 10.67 11.45
N PHE A 40 -0.54 11.37 12.00
CA PHE A 40 0.75 11.56 11.33
C PHE A 40 1.41 10.23 10.95
N MET A 41 2.18 10.23 9.85
CA MET A 41 2.79 9.03 9.27
C MET A 41 3.66 8.24 10.26
N ASN A 42 4.37 8.90 11.17
CA ASN A 42 5.17 8.24 12.21
C ASN A 42 4.34 7.57 13.32
N ARG A 43 3.01 7.78 13.34
CA ARG A 43 2.05 7.23 14.30
C ARG A 43 1.07 6.24 13.68
N SER A 44 1.34 5.75 12.47
CA SER A 44 0.46 4.79 11.79
C SER A 44 0.36 3.42 12.49
N GLY A 45 1.35 3.03 13.29
CA GLY A 45 1.41 1.69 13.89
C GLY A 45 0.29 1.41 14.90
N GLY A 46 0.06 2.30 15.85
CA GLY A 46 -1.00 2.13 16.86
C GLY A 46 -2.39 1.89 16.25
N PRO A 47 -2.87 2.78 15.35
CA PRO A 47 -4.12 2.59 14.62
C PRO A 47 -4.20 1.26 13.85
N VAL A 48 -3.16 0.91 13.08
CA VAL A 48 -3.14 -0.34 12.29
C VAL A 48 -3.22 -1.57 13.21
N THR A 49 -2.41 -1.61 14.27
CA THR A 49 -2.42 -2.72 15.24
C THR A 49 -3.76 -2.80 15.98
N ALA A 50 -4.41 -1.68 16.29
CA ALA A 50 -5.72 -1.67 16.92
C ALA A 50 -6.80 -2.30 16.03
N VAL A 51 -6.80 -1.98 14.73
CA VAL A 51 -7.69 -2.61 13.74
C VAL A 51 -7.41 -4.10 13.63
N CYS A 52 -6.14 -4.50 13.49
CA CYS A 52 -5.77 -5.90 13.38
C CYS A 52 -6.23 -6.71 14.60
N ARG A 53 -5.97 -6.21 15.82
CA ARG A 53 -6.40 -6.88 17.06
C ARG A 53 -7.92 -6.99 17.17
N TYR A 54 -8.64 -5.91 16.83
CA TYR A 54 -10.10 -5.89 16.96
C TYR A 54 -10.78 -6.91 16.04
N PHE A 55 -10.27 -7.09 14.83
CA PHE A 55 -10.85 -8.01 13.85
C PHE A 55 -10.15 -9.38 13.77
N GLY A 56 -9.15 -9.63 14.61
CA GLY A 56 -8.38 -10.89 14.60
C GLY A 56 -7.56 -11.08 13.32
N ILE A 57 -7.05 -10.00 12.72
CA ILE A 57 -6.22 -10.05 11.50
C ILE A 57 -4.76 -10.29 11.90
N GLU A 58 -4.18 -11.37 11.41
CA GLU A 58 -2.76 -11.70 11.61
C GLU A 58 -1.85 -10.93 10.65
N ALA A 59 -0.55 -10.85 10.97
CA ALA A 59 0.40 -10.12 10.15
C ALA A 59 0.46 -10.60 8.69
N PRO A 60 0.47 -11.92 8.37
CA PRO A 60 0.43 -12.38 6.97
C PRO A 60 -0.83 -12.00 6.20
N GLN A 61 -1.93 -11.70 6.90
CA GLN A 61 -3.20 -11.27 6.31
C GLN A 61 -3.27 -9.74 6.11
N LEU A 62 -2.27 -8.99 6.59
CA LEU A 62 -2.19 -7.54 6.43
C LEU A 62 -1.44 -7.18 5.15
N LEU A 63 -2.07 -6.34 4.32
CA LEU A 63 -1.44 -5.65 3.20
C LEU A 63 -1.28 -4.15 3.51
N VAL A 64 -0.05 -3.65 3.48
CA VAL A 64 0.26 -2.22 3.65
C VAL A 64 0.70 -1.61 2.32
N ALA A 65 -0.10 -0.69 1.77
CA ALA A 65 0.30 0.12 0.62
C ALA A 65 1.04 1.38 1.08
N HIS A 66 2.19 1.67 0.48
CA HIS A 66 3.01 2.84 0.81
C HIS A 66 3.79 3.35 -0.40
N ASP A 67 4.25 4.60 -0.32
CA ASP A 67 5.16 5.20 -1.29
C ASP A 67 6.58 4.60 -1.18
N GLU A 68 7.22 4.47 -2.33
CA GLU A 68 8.55 3.88 -2.49
C GLU A 68 9.47 4.80 -3.27
N LEU A 69 10.53 5.25 -2.61
CA LEU A 69 11.50 6.19 -3.17
C LEU A 69 12.48 5.49 -4.12
N ASP A 70 12.73 4.20 -3.91
CA ASP A 70 13.70 3.45 -4.71
C ASP A 70 13.16 3.04 -6.08
N PHE A 71 11.86 3.22 -6.31
CA PHE A 71 11.19 2.90 -7.56
C PHE A 71 10.74 4.18 -8.28
N PRO A 72 10.96 4.30 -9.60
CA PRO A 72 10.45 5.42 -10.38
C PRO A 72 8.92 5.51 -10.33
N ALA A 73 8.39 6.71 -10.57
CA ALA A 73 6.96 6.94 -10.68
C ALA A 73 6.33 5.97 -11.70
N GLY A 74 5.28 5.29 -11.27
CA GLY A 74 4.56 4.32 -12.09
C GLY A 74 5.05 2.88 -11.98
N GLU A 75 6.13 2.60 -11.27
CA GLU A 75 6.50 1.24 -10.89
C GLU A 75 5.73 0.82 -9.63
N VAL A 76 5.28 -0.44 -9.57
CA VAL A 76 4.60 -0.99 -8.40
C VAL A 76 4.96 -2.44 -8.20
N ARG A 77 5.26 -2.83 -6.96
CA ARG A 77 5.62 -4.20 -6.62
C ARG A 77 5.03 -4.62 -5.29
N LEU A 78 4.60 -5.87 -5.22
CA LEU A 78 4.36 -6.56 -3.96
C LEU A 78 5.66 -7.11 -3.36
N LYS A 79 5.74 -7.12 -2.03
CA LYS A 79 6.83 -7.74 -1.26
C LYS A 79 6.27 -8.28 0.05
N VAL A 80 6.68 -9.49 0.42
CA VAL A 80 6.49 -10.00 1.79
C VAL A 80 7.70 -9.60 2.63
N ASP A 81 7.45 -9.20 3.87
CA ASP A 81 8.48 -8.84 4.85
C ASP A 81 9.40 -7.68 4.40
N GLY A 82 10.50 -7.46 5.11
CA GLY A 82 11.54 -6.48 4.82
C GLY A 82 11.70 -5.41 5.90
N GLY A 83 12.76 -4.62 5.73
CA GLY A 83 12.98 -3.41 6.52
C GLY A 83 11.96 -2.32 6.20
N HIS A 84 11.97 -1.24 6.99
CA HIS A 84 11.14 -0.07 6.72
C HIS A 84 11.76 0.88 5.69
N GLY A 85 13.02 0.69 5.25
CA GLY A 85 13.64 1.50 4.20
C GLY A 85 13.66 3.01 4.49
N GLY A 86 13.77 3.39 5.78
CA GLY A 86 13.64 4.78 6.22
C GLY A 86 12.20 5.33 6.31
N HIS A 87 11.19 4.61 5.80
CA HIS A 87 9.78 5.02 5.82
C HIS A 87 9.19 5.01 7.24
N ASN A 88 8.72 6.17 7.71
CA ASN A 88 8.24 6.38 9.08
C ASN A 88 6.98 5.57 9.43
N GLY A 89 6.04 5.42 8.49
CA GLY A 89 4.83 4.60 8.67
C GLY A 89 5.13 3.13 8.90
N LEU A 90 5.89 2.51 7.99
CA LEU A 90 6.36 1.14 8.14
C LEU A 90 7.15 0.91 9.43
N ARG A 91 8.03 1.85 9.82
CA ARG A 91 8.75 1.77 11.11
C ARG A 91 7.77 1.73 12.28
N SER A 92 6.77 2.61 12.28
CA SER A 92 5.73 2.66 13.30
C SER A 92 4.91 1.36 13.36
N ILE A 93 4.49 0.83 12.21
CA ILE A 93 3.72 -0.42 12.11
C ILE A 93 4.52 -1.60 12.66
N VAL A 94 5.77 -1.76 12.23
CA VAL A 94 6.64 -2.84 12.71
C VAL A 94 6.86 -2.74 14.23
N GLN A 95 7.05 -1.53 14.76
CA GLN A 95 7.24 -1.31 16.20
C GLN A 95 6.01 -1.71 17.03
N HIS A 96 4.80 -1.41 16.56
CA HIS A 96 3.57 -1.68 17.32
C HIS A 96 3.03 -3.09 17.11
N LEU A 97 3.16 -3.61 15.88
CA LEU A 97 2.71 -4.96 15.53
C LEU A 97 3.67 -6.03 16.08
N GLY A 98 4.95 -5.69 16.27
CA GLY A 98 5.99 -6.65 16.69
C GLY A 98 6.34 -7.70 15.63
N ARG A 99 5.82 -7.51 14.42
CA ARG A 99 5.90 -8.43 13.29
C ARG A 99 6.28 -7.68 12.02
N ARG A 100 6.85 -8.39 11.06
CA ARG A 100 7.30 -7.82 9.78
C ARG A 100 6.79 -8.59 8.58
N ASP A 101 6.34 -9.82 8.77
CA ASP A 101 5.83 -10.80 7.80
C ASP A 101 4.47 -10.44 7.18
N PHE A 102 4.13 -9.15 7.13
CA PHE A 102 2.99 -8.64 6.39
C PHE A 102 3.37 -8.31 4.95
N VAL A 103 2.36 -8.25 4.07
CA VAL A 103 2.54 -7.93 2.65
C VAL A 103 2.63 -6.40 2.49
N ARG A 104 3.50 -5.96 1.58
CA ARG A 104 3.73 -4.56 1.25
C ARG A 104 3.46 -4.33 -0.22
N LEU A 105 2.58 -3.38 -0.53
CA LEU A 105 2.42 -2.84 -1.87
C LEU A 105 3.24 -1.56 -1.98
N ARG A 106 4.38 -1.66 -2.66
CA ARG A 106 5.36 -0.58 -2.84
C ARG A 106 5.01 0.19 -4.10
N ILE A 107 4.60 1.45 -3.97
CA ILE A 107 4.18 2.31 -5.08
C ILE A 107 5.30 3.31 -5.34
N GLY A 108 5.98 3.17 -6.47
CA GLY A 108 7.09 4.02 -6.86
C GLY A 108 6.66 5.46 -7.03
N ILE A 109 7.36 6.35 -6.31
CA ILE A 109 7.20 7.81 -6.43
C ILE A 109 8.47 8.46 -6.97
N GLY A 110 9.58 7.73 -7.08
CA GLY A 110 10.89 8.27 -7.43
C GLY A 110 11.63 8.87 -6.24
N ARG A 111 12.83 9.38 -6.49
CA ARG A 111 13.67 10.04 -5.49
C ARG A 111 14.12 11.40 -6.03
N PRO A 112 14.16 12.46 -5.21
CA PRO A 112 14.69 13.74 -5.66
C PRO A 112 16.18 13.58 -6.02
N ARG A 113 16.58 14.13 -7.17
CA ARG A 113 18.01 14.18 -7.56
C ARG A 113 18.82 15.09 -6.64
N HIS A 114 18.17 16.15 -6.15
CA HIS A 114 18.73 17.14 -5.24
C HIS A 114 17.67 17.57 -4.23
N GLY A 115 18.10 17.95 -3.02
CA GLY A 115 17.21 18.44 -1.97
C GLY A 115 16.75 17.38 -0.97
N SER A 116 15.81 17.77 -0.11
CA SER A 116 15.31 16.96 1.00
C SER A 116 14.33 15.88 0.52
N VAL A 117 14.56 14.64 0.94
CA VAL A 117 13.59 13.54 0.77
C VAL A 117 12.28 13.86 1.47
N THR A 118 12.32 14.51 2.63
CA THR A 118 11.12 14.89 3.38
C THR A 118 10.27 15.87 2.60
N ASP A 119 10.87 16.88 1.99
CA ASP A 119 10.12 17.87 1.20
C ASP A 119 9.55 17.23 -0.07
N TYR A 120 10.29 16.29 -0.67
CA TYR A 120 9.82 15.55 -1.83
C TYR A 120 8.55 14.74 -1.55
N VAL A 121 8.54 13.93 -0.47
CA VAL A 121 7.38 13.08 -0.14
C VAL A 121 6.17 13.89 0.36
N LEU A 122 6.39 15.10 0.89
CA LEU A 122 5.34 16.03 1.27
C LEU A 122 4.89 16.93 0.11
N GLY A 123 5.67 16.98 -0.96
CA GLY A 123 5.42 17.77 -2.16
C GLY A 123 4.34 17.20 -3.05
N ARG A 124 3.98 17.96 -4.10
CA ARG A 124 3.06 17.49 -5.13
C ARG A 124 3.87 16.91 -6.30
N PRO A 125 3.55 15.70 -6.78
CA PRO A 125 4.16 15.17 -8.00
C PRO A 125 3.76 16.01 -9.21
N SER A 126 4.62 16.02 -10.23
CA SER A 126 4.30 16.56 -11.55
C SER A 126 3.10 15.86 -12.17
N ASN A 127 2.51 16.43 -13.22
CA ASN A 127 1.37 15.82 -13.91
C ASN A 127 1.74 14.44 -14.50
N GLU A 128 2.95 14.29 -15.02
CA GLU A 128 3.45 13.02 -15.57
C GLU A 128 3.63 11.97 -14.47
N GLU A 129 4.31 12.31 -13.38
CA GLU A 129 4.49 11.42 -12.23
C GLU A 129 3.12 11.03 -11.63
N ARG A 130 2.21 11.99 -11.48
CA ARG A 130 0.85 11.72 -10.99
C ARG A 130 0.13 10.72 -11.89
N ALA A 131 0.15 10.93 -13.21
CA ALA A 131 -0.49 10.01 -14.16
C ALA A 131 0.14 8.60 -14.07
N ALA A 132 1.46 8.52 -13.96
CA ALA A 132 2.17 7.25 -13.81
C ALA A 132 1.79 6.52 -12.50
N ILE A 133 1.78 7.24 -11.38
CA ILE A 133 1.38 6.73 -10.06
C ILE A 133 -0.08 6.26 -10.08
N THR A 134 -0.99 7.04 -10.64
CA THR A 134 -2.41 6.65 -10.78
C THR A 134 -2.55 5.37 -11.60
N ALA A 135 -1.82 5.25 -12.72
CA ALA A 135 -1.81 4.04 -13.52
C ALA A 135 -1.23 2.83 -12.77
N ALA A 136 -0.25 3.04 -11.89
CA ALA A 136 0.31 1.98 -11.04
C ALA A 136 -0.68 1.51 -9.97
N ILE A 137 -1.39 2.46 -9.33
CA ILE A 137 -2.47 2.16 -8.38
C ILE A 137 -3.58 1.35 -9.05
N ALA A 138 -3.97 1.71 -10.27
CA ALA A 138 -4.99 0.97 -11.02
C ALA A 138 -4.57 -0.48 -11.27
N ARG A 139 -3.32 -0.73 -11.72
CA ARG A 139 -2.80 -2.09 -11.91
C ARG A 139 -2.71 -2.90 -10.61
N ALA A 140 -2.34 -2.25 -9.51
CA ALA A 140 -2.33 -2.90 -8.22
C ALA A 140 -3.75 -3.29 -7.76
N ALA A 141 -4.73 -2.43 -8.00
CA ALA A 141 -6.13 -2.74 -7.73
C ALA A 141 -6.66 -3.87 -8.63
N ASP A 142 -6.27 -3.91 -9.92
CA ASP A 142 -6.58 -5.03 -10.83
C ASP A 142 -6.00 -6.37 -10.34
N CYS A 143 -4.90 -6.34 -9.59
CA CYS A 143 -4.23 -7.53 -9.05
C CYS A 143 -4.80 -7.98 -7.69
N LEU A 144 -5.65 -7.17 -7.05
CA LEU A 144 -6.18 -7.47 -5.73
C LEU A 144 -7.03 -8.76 -5.68
N PRO A 145 -7.94 -9.04 -6.64
CA PRO A 145 -8.67 -10.31 -6.65
C PRO A 145 -7.73 -11.52 -6.72
N LEU A 146 -6.70 -11.48 -7.58
CA LEU A 146 -5.70 -12.54 -7.67
C LEU A 146 -4.93 -12.75 -6.35
N LEU A 147 -4.62 -11.66 -5.64
CA LEU A 147 -3.98 -11.75 -4.32
C LEU A 147 -4.88 -12.43 -3.29
N LEU A 148 -6.20 -12.15 -3.33
CA LEU A 148 -7.18 -12.72 -2.41
C LEU A 148 -7.49 -14.19 -2.75
N ASP A 149 -7.57 -14.53 -4.04
CA ASP A 149 -7.96 -15.86 -4.52
C ASP A 149 -6.80 -16.86 -4.53
N GLU A 150 -5.63 -16.41 -4.99
CA GLU A 150 -4.52 -17.32 -5.30
C GLU A 150 -3.24 -17.02 -4.50
N GLY A 151 -3.28 -16.02 -3.62
CA GLY A 151 -2.22 -15.70 -2.68
C GLY A 151 -1.09 -14.84 -3.25
N VAL A 152 -0.17 -14.47 -2.34
CA VAL A 152 0.83 -13.43 -2.59
C VAL A 152 1.84 -13.78 -3.69
N GLU A 153 2.24 -15.04 -3.82
CA GLU A 153 3.25 -15.45 -4.80
C GLU A 153 2.75 -15.25 -6.25
N LYS A 154 1.53 -15.69 -6.53
CA LYS A 154 0.91 -15.53 -7.85
C LYS A 154 0.64 -14.06 -8.17
N ALA A 155 0.13 -13.31 -7.20
CA ALA A 155 -0.08 -11.87 -7.35
C ALA A 155 1.24 -11.10 -7.59
N MET A 156 2.32 -11.48 -6.89
CA MET A 156 3.66 -10.93 -7.12
C MET A 156 4.12 -11.17 -8.55
N ASN A 157 4.09 -12.43 -9.01
CA ASN A 157 4.50 -12.80 -10.36
C ASN A 157 3.73 -12.02 -11.44
N ARG A 158 2.39 -11.94 -11.29
CA ARG A 158 1.53 -11.20 -12.22
C ARG A 158 1.85 -9.71 -12.26
N LEU A 159 1.92 -9.08 -11.09
CA LEU A 159 2.12 -7.63 -11.00
C LEU A 159 3.51 -7.21 -11.48
N HIS A 160 4.55 -8.00 -11.15
CA HIS A 160 5.93 -7.69 -11.53
C HIS A 160 6.15 -7.91 -13.04
N ALA A 161 5.50 -8.90 -13.66
CA ALA A 161 5.58 -9.12 -15.10
C ALA A 161 4.96 -7.96 -15.92
N GLN A 162 3.88 -7.36 -15.43
CA GLN A 162 3.28 -6.17 -16.05
C GLN A 162 4.19 -4.95 -15.99
N ALA A 163 5.02 -4.84 -14.94
CA ALA A 163 6.03 -3.79 -14.85
C ALA A 163 7.13 -3.99 -15.91
N ALA A 164 7.63 -5.22 -16.06
CA ALA A 164 8.69 -5.54 -17.02
C ALA A 164 8.30 -5.26 -18.49
N GLN A 165 7.03 -5.45 -18.86
CA GLN A 165 6.57 -5.19 -20.24
C GLN A 165 6.53 -3.71 -20.63
N LYS A 166 6.42 -2.77 -19.68
CA LYS A 166 6.41 -1.33 -19.99
C LYS A 166 7.79 -0.66 -19.97
N PHE A 167 8.80 -1.32 -19.40
CA PHE A 167 10.17 -0.83 -19.29
C PHE A 167 11.20 -1.69 -20.04
N GLY A 168 10.74 -2.53 -20.98
CA GLY A 168 11.61 -3.26 -21.90
C GLY A 168 12.52 -2.31 -22.70
N PRO A 169 13.70 -2.77 -23.16
CA PRO A 169 14.75 -1.89 -23.66
C PRO A 169 14.21 -1.00 -24.77
N LYS A 170 14.38 0.32 -24.61
CA LYS A 170 14.33 1.23 -25.75
C LYS A 170 15.47 0.78 -26.67
N GLY A 171 15.12 0.12 -27.77
CA GLY A 171 16.04 -0.17 -28.86
C GLY A 171 16.63 1.11 -29.44
#